data_AF-A0A9D1RI61-F1
#
_entry.id   AF-A0A9D1RI61-F1
#
_cell.length_a   1.000
_cell.length_b   1.000
_cell.length_c   1.000
_cell.angle_alpha   90.00
_cell.angle_beta   90.00
_cell.angle_gamma   90.00
#
_symmetry.space_group_name_H-M   'P 1'
#
loop_
_entity.id
_entity.type
_entity.pdbx_description
1 polymer ?
#
loop_
_entity_poly.entity_id
_entity_poly.type
_entity_poly.pdbx_seq_one_letter_code
_entity_poly.pdbx_strand_id
1 'polypeptide(L)'
;MKFSCFVALRYFFSKKSLNIIHIISLISLIGIGVSTMALLIVLSVFNGFTQVASDMLSYSNPDLIIESKNGKSIRKDSIDLTG
;
A
#
# COMPACT_ATOMS: atom_id res chain seq x y z
N MET A 1 -10.98 18.20 -23.01
CA MET A 1 -10.77 16.77 -23.35
C MET A 1 -11.78 15.80 -22.68
N LYS A 2 -13.02 16.23 -22.37
CA LYS A 2 -14.07 15.35 -21.79
C LYS A 2 -15.02 14.76 -22.84
N PHE A 3 -15.03 15.35 -24.03
CA PHE A 3 -15.95 15.01 -25.11
C PHE A 3 -15.73 13.58 -25.63
N SER A 4 -14.48 13.17 -25.86
CA SER A 4 -14.18 11.83 -26.38
C SER A 4 -14.57 10.72 -25.42
N CYS A 5 -14.34 10.88 -24.11
CA CYS A 5 -14.75 9.89 -23.11
C CYS A 5 -16.28 9.83 -22.98
N PHE A 6 -16.96 10.98 -23.01
CA PHE A 6 -18.42 11.05 -23.00
C PHE A 6 -19.06 10.39 -24.25
N VAL A 7 -18.48 10.61 -25.43
CA VAL A 7 -18.95 9.97 -26.69
C VAL A 7 -18.65 8.46 -26.68
N ALA A 8 -17.46 8.05 -26.25
CA ALA A 8 -17.09 6.64 -26.16
C ALA A 8 -18.00 5.87 -25.20
N LEU A 9 -18.27 6.42 -24.01
CA LEU A 9 -19.12 5.76 -23.01
C LEU A 9 -20.59 5.69 -23.47
N ARG A 10 -21.08 6.75 -24.14
CA ARG A 10 -22.43 6.78 -24.71
C ARG A 10 -22.63 5.76 -25.84
N TYR A 11 -21.61 5.54 -26.68
CA TYR A 11 -21.66 4.55 -27.75
C TYR A 11 -21.42 3.12 -27.25
N PHE A 12 -20.57 2.93 -26.24
CA PHE A 12 -20.36 1.63 -25.59
C PHE A 12 -21.65 1.10 -24.93
N PHE A 13 -22.44 1.99 -24.31
CA PHE A 13 -23.73 1.65 -23.70
C PHE A 13 -24.94 1.73 -24.67
N SER A 14 -24.73 2.00 -25.96
CA SER A 14 -25.83 2.21 -26.89
C SER A 14 -26.53 0.89 -27.20
N LYS A 15 -27.78 0.75 -26.72
CA LYS A 15 -28.70 -0.37 -26.95
C LYS A 15 -28.94 -0.62 -28.45
N LYS A 16 -28.11 -1.44 -29.09
CA LYS A 16 -28.46 -2.13 -30.35
C LYS A 16 -28.61 -3.61 -30.03
N SER A 17 -29.50 -4.29 -30.77
CA SER A 17 -30.10 -5.62 -30.58
C SER A 17 -29.17 -6.84 -30.38
N LEU A 18 -28.16 -6.72 -29.51
CA LEU A 18 -27.11 -7.69 -29.22
C LEU A 18 -26.88 -7.76 -27.70
N ASN A 19 -27.96 -7.95 -26.95
CA ASN A 19 -27.99 -7.87 -25.47
C ASN A 19 -26.97 -8.81 -24.80
N ILE A 20 -26.69 -9.96 -25.41
CA ILE A 20 -25.72 -10.95 -24.93
C ILE A 20 -24.28 -10.41 -24.97
N ILE A 21 -23.92 -9.67 -26.04
CA ILE A 21 -22.56 -9.13 -26.20
C ILE A 21 -22.27 -8.07 -25.13
N HIS A 22 -23.26 -7.26 -24.77
CA HIS A 22 -23.12 -6.28 -23.69
C HIS A 22 -22.97 -6.95 -22.32
N ILE A 23 -23.67 -8.08 -22.07
CA ILE A 23 -23.50 -8.89 -20.86
C ILE A 23 -22.07 -9.46 -20.75
N ILE A 24 -21.54 -10.02 -21.84
CA ILE A 24 -20.21 -10.63 -21.86
C ILE A 24 -19.13 -9.56 -21.69
N SER A 25 -19.31 -8.40 -22.32
CA SER A 25 -18.36 -7.29 -22.17
C SER A 25 -18.35 -6.75 -20.74
N LEU A 26 -19.52 -6.65 -20.10
CA LEU A 26 -19.64 -6.21 -18.71
C LEU A 26 -18.98 -7.19 -17.72
N ILE A 27 -19.24 -8.49 -17.85
CA ILE A 27 -18.64 -9.49 -16.96
C ILE A 27 -17.12 -9.56 -17.15
N SER A 28 -16.64 -9.40 -18.38
CA SER A 28 -15.21 -9.32 -18.69
C SER A 28 -14.55 -8.10 -18.05
N LEU A 29 -15.18 -6.93 -18.17
CA LEU A 29 -14.67 -5.70 -17.58
C LEU A 29 -14.57 -5.80 -16.05
N ILE A 30 -15.61 -6.32 -15.40
CA ILE A 30 -15.64 -6.52 -13.95
C ILE A 30 -14.58 -7.56 -13.53
N GLY A 31 -14.49 -8.68 -14.24
CA GLY A 31 -13.51 -9.74 -13.93
C GLY A 31 -12.06 -9.24 -14.04
N ILE A 32 -11.73 -8.52 -15.10
CA ILE A 32 -10.40 -7.94 -15.28
C ILE A 32 -10.15 -6.84 -14.26
N GLY A 33 -11.15 -6.00 -13.97
CA GLY A 33 -11.05 -4.95 -12.96
C GLY A 33 -10.76 -5.49 -11.57
N VAL A 34 -11.51 -6.50 -11.12
CA VAL A 34 -11.29 -7.16 -9.82
C VAL A 34 -9.94 -7.86 -9.79
N SER A 35 -9.59 -8.58 -10.85
CA SER A 35 -8.32 -9.32 -10.95
C SER A 35 -7.10 -8.38 -10.86
N THR A 36 -7.07 -7.32 -11.65
CA THR A 36 -5.98 -6.34 -11.65
C THR A 36 -5.92 -5.56 -10.35
N MET A 37 -7.06 -5.16 -9.79
CA MET A 37 -7.13 -4.45 -8.52
C MET A 37 -6.63 -5.32 -7.35
N ALA A 38 -6.94 -6.61 -7.33
CA ALA A 38 -6.40 -7.54 -6.33
C ALA A 38 -4.86 -7.59 -6.38
N LEU A 39 -4.27 -7.72 -7.58
CA LEU A 39 -2.82 -7.71 -7.75
C LEU A 39 -2.19 -6.39 -7.26
N LEU A 40 -2.79 -5.24 -7.60
CA LEU A 40 -2.31 -3.94 -7.17
C LEU A 40 -2.35 -3.77 -5.66
N ILE A 41 -3.42 -4.23 -5.01
CA ILE A 41 -3.55 -4.18 -3.54
C ILE A 41 -2.45 -5.02 -2.90
N VAL A 42 -2.25 -6.26 -3.37
CA VAL A 42 -1.19 -7.14 -2.86
C VAL A 42 0.18 -6.48 -3.01
N LEU A 43 0.47 -5.91 -4.18
CA LEU A 43 1.73 -5.23 -4.45
C LEU A 43 1.92 -4.00 -3.55
N SER A 44 0.85 -3.23 -3.31
CA SER A 44 0.86 -2.09 -2.39
C SER A 44 1.14 -2.51 -0.96
N VAL A 45 0.53 -3.60 -0.50
CA VAL A 45 0.77 -4.13 0.86
C VAL A 45 2.20 -4.63 0.98
N PHE A 46 2.74 -5.35 -0.02
CA PHE A 46 4.14 -5.78 0.01
C PHE A 46 5.13 -4.61 0.01
N ASN A 47 4.87 -3.57 -0.78
CA ASN A 47 5.69 -2.37 -0.78
C ASN A 47 5.72 -1.72 0.62
N GLY A 48 4.57 -1.58 1.29
CA GLY A 48 4.50 -1.04 2.65
C GLY A 48 5.07 -1.99 3.71
N PHE A 49 4.81 -3.29 3.59
CA PHE A 49 5.27 -4.31 4.53
C PHE A 49 6.79 -4.46 4.52
N THR A 50 7.43 -4.31 3.36
CA THR A 50 8.89 -4.34 3.25
C THR A 50 9.53 -3.27 4.13
N GLN A 51 8.97 -2.05 4.14
CA GLN A 51 9.44 -0.96 5.00
C GLN A 51 9.26 -1.30 6.49
N VAL A 52 8.09 -1.80 6.89
CA VAL A 52 7.82 -2.19 8.28
C VAL A 52 8.73 -3.34 8.72
N ALA A 53 8.96 -4.32 7.86
CA ALA A 53 9.85 -5.45 8.15
C ALA A 53 11.31 -4.99 8.29
N SER A 54 11.76 -4.06 7.45
CA SER A 54 13.07 -3.43 7.58
C SER A 54 13.19 -2.62 8.87
N ASP A 55 12.19 -1.82 9.23
CA ASP A 55 12.19 -1.05 10.48
C ASP A 55 12.26 -1.96 11.72
N MET A 56 11.55 -3.09 11.71
CA MET A 56 11.59 -4.10 12.76
C MET A 56 12.97 -4.76 12.89
N LEU A 57 13.63 -5.03 11.75
CA LEU A 57 14.97 -5.59 11.71
C LEU A 57 16.03 -4.59 12.15
N SER A 58 15.94 -3.33 11.72
CA SER A 58 16.82 -2.24 12.16
C SER A 58 16.64 -1.91 13.65
N TYR A 59 15.44 -2.10 14.21
CA TYR A 59 15.24 -2.03 15.66
C TYR A 59 15.93 -3.19 16.40
N SER A 60 15.88 -4.40 15.84
CA SER A 60 16.53 -5.59 16.44
C SER A 60 18.05 -5.62 16.25
N ASN A 61 18.57 -5.04 15.16
CA ASN A 61 19.99 -4.93 14.85
C ASN A 61 20.27 -3.54 14.25
N PRO A 62 20.45 -2.50 15.07
CA PRO A 62 20.74 -1.16 14.58
C PRO A 62 22.12 -1.12 13.90
N ASP A 63 22.19 -0.51 12.71
CA ASP A 63 23.45 -0.28 11.97
C ASP A 63 24.45 0.57 12.77
N LEU A 64 23.95 1.40 13.71
CA LEU A 64 24.75 2.20 14.62
C LEU A 64 24.65 1.63 16.03
N ILE A 65 25.63 0.82 16.42
CA ILE A 65 25.83 0.39 17.79
C ILE A 65 26.69 1.44 18.49
N ILE A 66 26.08 2.25 19.36
CA ILE A 66 26.80 3.18 20.23
C ILE A 66 27.36 2.38 21.41
N GLU A 67 28.48 1.69 21.20
CA GLU A 67 29.25 1.15 22.32
C GLU A 67 30.09 2.26 22.96
N SER A 68 29.87 2.49 24.26
CA SER A 68 30.68 3.41 25.04
C SER A 68 32.10 2.83 25.18
N LYS A 69 33.08 3.43 24.49
CA LYS A 69 34.49 3.02 24.53
C LYS A 69 35.15 3.10 25.92
N ASN A 70 34.45 3.68 26.90
CA ASN A 70 34.81 3.67 28.32
C ASN A 70 33.53 3.50 29.14
N GLY A 71 33.51 2.54 30.06
CA GLY A 71 32.36 2.24 30.92
C GLY A 71 31.96 3.40 31.84
N LYS A 72 31.24 4.38 31.31
CA LYS A 72 30.60 5.41 32.13
C LYS A 72 29.28 4.81 32.63
N SER A 73 29.38 4.13 33.76
CA SER A 73 28.22 3.76 34.58
C SER A 73 27.37 5.02 34.77
N ILE A 74 26.19 5.04 34.18
CA ILE A 74 25.18 6.04 34.50
C ILE A 74 24.68 5.69 35.90
N ARG A 75 25.35 6.25 36.90
CA ARG A 75 24.88 6.23 38.28
C ARG A 75 23.58 7.02 38.33
N LYS A 76 22.45 6.31 38.26
CA LYS A 76 21.14 6.82 38.68
C LYS A 76 21.13 6.88 40.21
N ASP A 77 21.74 7.93 40.74
CA ASP A 77 21.55 8.46 42.10
C ASP A 77 21.83 9.95 41.90
N SER A 78 20.89 10.88 41.93
CA SER A 78 19.65 10.96 42.68
C SER A 78 18.75 11.97 41.95
N ILE A 79 17.65 11.50 41.36
CA ILE A 79 16.47 12.34 41.18
C ILE A 79 15.73 12.25 42.51
N ASP A 80 16.26 12.97 43.51
CA ASP A 80 15.55 13.20 44.76
C ASP A 80 14.38 14.14 44.45
N LEU A 81 13.20 13.54 44.43
CA LEU A 81 11.94 14.24 44.57
C LEU A 81 11.86 14.64 46.05
N THR A 82 12.21 15.88 46.42
CA THR A 82 11.74 16.57 47.66
C THR A 82 12.19 18.03 47.62
N GLY A 83 11.22 18.96 47.69
CA GLY A 83 11.44 20.38 47.98
C GLY A 83 10.74 21.32 47.02
#